data_AF-X1PET5-F1
#
_entry.id   AF-X1PET5-F1
#
_cell.length_a   1.000
_cell.length_b   1.000
_cell.length_c   1.000
_cell.angle_alpha   90.00
_cell.angle_beta   90.00
_cell.angle_gamma   90.00
#
_symmetry.space_group_name_H-M   'P 1'
#
loop_
_entity.id
_entity.type
_entity.pdbx_description
1 polymer ?
#
loop_
_entity_poly.entity_id
_entity_poly.type
_entity_poly.pdbx_seq_one_letter_code
_entity_poly.pdbx_strand_id
1 'polypeptide(L)'
;MADKNPELVDVEKPNLYRRIFPYTEFPRVIFDNQNVEYDIPEKIWITDTTFRDGQQARPPYTPEQILKVYDLLHKIDGGTGLIRQCEFFLYSERDRKAVELCKARDYKFPEITGWIRAVPADFKLVSQMGLSETGILTSASDYHIFLKLRKTR
;
A
#
# COMPACT_ATOMS: atom_id res chain seq x y z
N MET A 1 -4.11 -5.20 29.57
CA MET A 1 -4.18 -3.72 29.58
C MET A 1 -5.04 -3.29 28.40
N ALA A 2 -6.36 -3.20 28.58
CA ALA A 2 -7.28 -2.69 27.55
C ALA A 2 -8.61 -2.29 28.22
N ASP A 3 -8.53 -1.32 29.14
CA ASP A 3 -9.69 -0.71 29.82
C ASP A 3 -9.57 0.82 29.76
N LYS A 4 -9.20 1.35 28.58
CA LYS A 4 -9.29 2.78 28.32
C LYS A 4 -10.08 2.94 27.04
N ASN A 5 -11.30 3.47 27.15
CA ASN A 5 -11.96 4.11 26.02
C ASN A 5 -11.13 5.35 25.67
N PRO A 6 -10.39 5.35 24.54
CA PRO A 6 -9.65 6.54 24.17
C PRO A 6 -10.65 7.67 23.86
N GLU A 7 -10.54 8.79 24.58
CA GLU A 7 -11.31 9.98 24.23
C GLU A 7 -10.72 10.62 22.97
N LEU A 8 -11.58 10.90 22.00
CA LEU A 8 -11.19 11.62 20.79
C LEU A 8 -10.95 13.08 21.16
N VAL A 9 -9.71 13.53 21.05
CA VAL A 9 -9.34 14.94 21.23
C VAL A 9 -9.36 15.63 19.87
N ASP A 10 -10.42 16.39 19.61
CA ASP A 10 -10.48 17.26 18.43
C ASP A 10 -9.61 18.51 18.66
N VAL A 11 -8.88 18.93 17.62
CA VAL A 11 -7.93 20.05 17.69
C VAL A 11 -8.16 21.00 16.52
N GLU A 12 -8.14 22.30 16.79
CA GLU A 12 -8.41 23.31 15.74
C GLU A 12 -7.26 23.49 14.74
N LYS A 13 -6.03 23.12 15.11
CA LYS A 13 -4.82 23.38 14.34
C LYS A 13 -3.96 22.12 14.21
N PRO A 14 -3.29 21.90 13.05
CA PRO A 14 -2.45 20.75 12.83
C PRO A 14 -1.17 20.80 13.66
N ASN A 15 -0.78 19.66 14.26
CA ASN A 15 0.57 19.47 14.76
C ASN A 15 1.47 18.93 13.63
N LEU A 16 2.26 19.83 13.04
CA LEU A 16 3.13 19.50 11.90
C LEU A 16 4.48 18.90 12.30
N TYR A 17 4.74 18.72 13.60
CA TYR A 17 6.00 18.17 14.13
C TYR A 17 7.26 18.83 13.53
N ARG A 18 7.29 20.17 13.41
CA ARG A 18 8.38 20.93 12.74
C ARG A 18 9.78 20.71 13.31
N ARG A 19 9.87 20.30 14.58
CA ARG A 19 11.13 19.89 15.20
C ARG A 19 11.68 18.58 14.61
N ILE A 20 10.80 17.68 14.21
CA ILE A 20 11.11 16.36 13.64
C ILE A 20 11.22 16.47 12.12
N PHE A 21 10.32 17.21 11.47
CA PHE A 21 10.27 17.39 10.02
C PHE A 21 10.50 18.87 9.63
N PRO A 22 11.73 19.39 9.80
CA PRO A 22 12.09 20.73 9.32
C PRO A 22 12.13 20.76 7.79
N TYR A 23 11.94 21.94 7.19
CA TYR A 23 12.01 22.11 5.72
C TYR A 23 13.44 22.26 5.17
N THR A 24 14.38 22.63 6.03
CA THR A 24 15.74 23.03 5.65
C THR A 24 16.80 21.97 5.95
N GLU A 25 16.43 20.91 6.65
CA GLU A 25 17.33 19.86 7.13
C GLU A 25 16.67 18.49 6.97
N PHE A 26 17.45 17.44 7.12
CA PHE A 26 16.90 16.08 7.15
C PHE A 26 15.97 15.88 8.35
N PRO A 27 14.94 15.02 8.22
CA PRO A 27 14.10 14.63 9.34
C PRO A 27 14.93 14.08 10.50
N ARG A 28 14.56 14.48 11.73
CA ARG A 28 15.23 14.04 12.96
C ARG A 28 14.55 12.78 13.48
N VAL A 29 15.34 11.87 14.06
CA VAL A 29 14.83 10.74 14.82
C VAL A 29 14.93 11.08 16.31
N ILE A 30 13.82 11.00 17.03
CA ILE A 30 13.79 11.21 18.48
C ILE A 30 13.78 9.85 19.16
N PHE A 31 14.79 9.58 19.98
CA PHE A 31 14.83 8.42 20.85
C PHE A 31 14.23 8.81 22.20
N ASP A 32 13.28 8.01 22.69
CA ASP A 32 12.74 8.10 24.05
C ASP A 32 13.54 7.23 25.04
N ASN A 33 14.62 6.59 24.56
CA ASN A 33 15.48 5.64 25.27
C ASN A 33 14.73 4.46 25.90
N GLN A 34 13.54 4.12 25.38
CA GLN A 34 12.80 2.94 25.80
C GLN A 34 13.18 1.75 24.91
N ASN A 35 13.48 0.63 25.54
CA ASN A 35 13.61 -0.64 24.84
C ASN A 35 12.21 -1.23 24.66
N VAL A 36 11.86 -1.55 23.43
CA VAL A 36 10.64 -2.29 23.08
C VAL A 36 11.06 -3.70 22.73
N GLU A 37 10.50 -4.71 23.40
CA GLU A 37 10.74 -6.10 23.02
C GLU A 37 10.17 -6.36 21.62
N TYR A 38 10.97 -6.99 20.76
CA TYR A 38 10.54 -7.35 19.42
C TYR A 38 9.66 -8.61 19.49
N ASP A 39 8.39 -8.48 19.11
CA ASP A 39 7.55 -9.62 18.80
C ASP A 39 7.84 -10.07 17.36
N ILE A 40 8.74 -11.03 17.22
CA ILE A 40 9.17 -11.54 15.90
C ILE A 40 8.12 -12.58 15.44
N PRO A 41 7.44 -12.35 14.30
CA PRO A 41 6.42 -13.28 13.85
C PRO A 41 7.01 -14.62 13.43
N GLU A 42 6.31 -15.72 13.72
CA GLU A 42 6.69 -17.08 13.31
C GLU A 42 6.73 -17.24 11.77
N LYS A 43 5.96 -16.43 11.05
CA LYS A 43 5.82 -16.48 9.59
C LYS A 43 6.02 -15.09 9.00
N ILE A 44 6.86 -15.02 7.97
CA ILE A 44 7.16 -13.80 7.22
C ILE A 44 6.97 -14.12 5.74
N TRP A 45 6.45 -13.16 5.00
CA TRP A 45 6.33 -13.22 3.54
C TRP A 45 6.53 -11.84 2.93
N ILE A 46 6.62 -11.82 1.60
CA ILE A 46 6.86 -10.63 0.79
C ILE A 46 5.57 -10.28 0.05
N THR A 47 5.16 -9.02 0.17
CA THR A 47 4.18 -8.40 -0.72
C THR A 47 4.94 -7.47 -1.64
N ASP A 48 4.90 -7.76 -2.94
CA ASP A 48 5.64 -7.01 -3.96
C ASP A 48 4.80 -5.86 -4.50
N THR A 49 5.39 -4.66 -4.54
CA THR A 49 4.71 -3.43 -4.94
C THR A 49 5.21 -2.89 -6.29
N THR A 50 5.88 -3.72 -7.09
CA THR A 50 6.48 -3.32 -8.38
C THR A 50 5.44 -2.72 -9.32
N PHE A 51 4.24 -3.30 -9.40
CA PHE A 51 3.15 -2.83 -10.27
C PHE A 51 2.30 -1.70 -9.66
N ARG A 52 2.73 -1.17 -8.51
CA ARG A 52 2.09 -0.04 -7.82
C ARG A 52 3.09 1.07 -7.57
N ASP A 53 3.96 0.93 -6.57
CA ASP A 53 4.99 1.92 -6.24
C ASP A 53 6.13 1.91 -7.25
N GLY A 54 6.60 0.73 -7.64
CA GLY A 54 7.73 0.61 -8.56
C GLY A 54 7.49 1.34 -9.89
N GLN A 55 6.28 1.20 -10.44
CA GLN A 55 5.92 1.87 -11.69
C GLN A 55 5.77 3.39 -11.58
N GLN A 56 5.65 3.98 -10.39
CA GLN A 56 5.62 5.43 -10.22
C GLN A 56 7.00 6.09 -10.39
N ALA A 57 8.07 5.31 -10.27
CA ALA A 57 9.46 5.78 -10.38
C ALA A 57 10.05 5.69 -11.80
N ARG A 58 9.28 5.21 -12.79
CA ARG A 58 9.75 4.90 -14.16
C ARG A 58 8.70 5.28 -15.20
N PRO A 59 9.05 5.35 -16.49
CA PRO A 59 8.06 5.41 -17.55
C PRO A 59 7.06 4.25 -17.43
N PRO A 60 5.77 4.45 -17.76
CA PRO A 60 4.77 3.43 -17.57
C PRO A 60 5.05 2.16 -18.39
N TYR A 61 4.89 0.99 -17.76
CA TYR A 61 5.04 -0.30 -18.42
C TYR A 61 3.84 -0.63 -19.32
N THR A 62 4.08 -1.40 -20.39
CA THR A 62 2.99 -2.02 -21.14
C THR A 62 2.40 -3.20 -20.36
N PRO A 63 1.14 -3.61 -20.63
CA PRO A 63 0.55 -4.78 -19.99
C PRO A 63 1.39 -6.06 -20.15
N GLU A 64 2.04 -6.22 -21.30
CA GLU A 64 2.88 -7.38 -21.61
C GLU A 64 4.20 -7.35 -20.84
N GLN A 65 4.76 -6.16 -20.59
CA GLN A 65 5.93 -5.98 -19.71
C GLN A 65 5.58 -6.32 -18.25
N ILE A 66 4.42 -5.85 -17.78
CA ILE A 66 3.91 -6.19 -16.44
C ILE A 66 3.76 -7.70 -16.31
N LEU A 67 3.07 -8.35 -17.26
CA LEU A 67 2.91 -9.79 -17.30
C LEU A 67 4.26 -10.51 -17.26
N LYS A 68 5.25 -10.04 -18.02
CA LYS A 68 6.57 -10.65 -18.04
C LYS A 68 7.26 -10.59 -16.68
N VAL A 69 7.16 -9.46 -15.97
CA VAL A 69 7.72 -9.32 -14.62
C VAL A 69 6.95 -10.17 -13.62
N TYR A 70 5.62 -10.24 -13.73
CA TYR A 70 4.79 -11.12 -12.89
C TYR A 70 5.16 -12.60 -13.06
N ASP A 71 5.32 -13.07 -14.31
CA ASP A 71 5.80 -14.42 -14.61
C ASP A 71 7.20 -14.68 -14.00
N LEU A 72 8.08 -13.67 -13.96
CA LEU A 72 9.38 -13.77 -13.32
C LEU A 72 9.28 -13.84 -11.79
N LEU A 73 8.41 -13.05 -11.16
CA LEU A 73 8.16 -13.11 -9.72
C LEU A 73 7.61 -14.49 -9.31
N HIS A 74 6.66 -15.03 -10.07
CA HIS A 74 6.17 -16.41 -9.87
C HIS A 74 7.29 -17.44 -9.98
N LYS A 75 8.16 -17.31 -10.99
CA LYS A 75 9.31 -18.20 -11.15
C LYS A 75 10.31 -18.10 -9.98
N ILE A 76 10.55 -16.89 -9.47
CA ILE A 76 11.43 -16.65 -8.32
C ILE A 76 10.85 -17.24 -7.05
N ASP A 77 9.53 -17.11 -6.84
CA ASP A 77 8.84 -17.73 -5.70
C ASP A 77 9.06 -19.24 -5.63
N GLY A 78 9.16 -19.91 -6.79
CA GLY A 78 9.54 -21.32 -6.87
C GLY A 78 8.54 -22.27 -6.19
N GLY A 79 7.30 -21.83 -5.98
CA GLY A 79 6.26 -22.59 -5.29
C GLY A 79 6.33 -22.52 -3.77
N THR A 80 7.17 -21.67 -3.20
CA THR A 80 7.29 -21.49 -1.75
C THR A 80 6.13 -20.69 -1.15
N GLY A 81 5.48 -19.83 -1.95
CA GLY A 81 4.50 -18.87 -1.47
C GLY A 81 5.08 -17.80 -0.56
N LEU A 82 6.41 -17.56 -0.65
CA LEU A 82 7.11 -16.50 0.06
C LEU A 82 6.82 -15.15 -0.57
N ILE A 83 6.77 -15.05 -1.90
CA ILE A 83 6.23 -13.88 -2.59
C ILE A 83 4.72 -14.07 -2.63
N ARG A 84 4.07 -13.56 -1.58
CA ARG A 84 2.67 -13.84 -1.29
C ARG A 84 1.74 -13.11 -2.25
N GLN A 85 2.02 -11.84 -2.51
CA GLN A 85 1.10 -10.94 -3.20
C GLN A 85 1.86 -9.98 -4.12
N CYS A 86 1.19 -9.55 -5.18
CA CYS A 86 1.60 -8.45 -6.04
C CYS A 86 0.49 -7.40 -6.08
N GLU A 87 0.83 -6.15 -5.80
CA GLU A 87 -0.11 -5.03 -5.78
C GLU A 87 -0.22 -4.34 -7.14
N PHE A 88 -1.44 -4.14 -7.64
CA PHE A 88 -1.72 -3.50 -8.93
C PHE A 88 -2.58 -2.24 -8.77
N PHE A 89 -2.33 -1.23 -9.61
CA PHE A 89 -3.31 -0.17 -9.86
C PHE A 89 -4.44 -0.68 -10.77
N LEU A 90 -5.64 -0.07 -10.62
CA LEU A 90 -6.84 -0.44 -11.39
C LEU A 90 -7.42 0.74 -12.18
N TYR A 91 -6.74 1.89 -12.21
CA TYR A 91 -7.33 3.15 -12.64
C TYR A 91 -7.45 3.29 -14.16
N SER A 92 -6.43 2.89 -14.92
CA SER A 92 -6.47 2.95 -16.38
C SER A 92 -6.92 1.63 -17.01
N GLU A 93 -7.42 1.69 -18.25
CA GLU A 93 -7.71 0.47 -19.03
C GLU A 93 -6.47 -0.39 -19.23
N ARG A 94 -5.31 0.23 -19.36
CA ARG A 94 -4.02 -0.46 -19.48
C ARG A 94 -3.72 -1.26 -18.22
N ASP A 95 -3.90 -0.67 -17.04
CA ASP A 95 -3.61 -1.35 -15.78
C ASP A 95 -4.57 -2.54 -15.57
N ARG A 96 -5.86 -2.34 -15.87
CA ARG A 96 -6.86 -3.44 -15.84
C ARG A 96 -6.52 -4.55 -16.83
N LYS A 97 -6.09 -4.22 -18.06
CA LYS A 97 -5.64 -5.20 -19.04
C LYS A 97 -4.45 -6.01 -18.51
N ALA A 98 -3.49 -5.37 -17.83
CA ALA A 98 -2.36 -6.06 -17.23
C ALA A 98 -2.79 -7.06 -16.15
N VAL A 99 -3.75 -6.66 -15.31
CA VAL A 99 -4.33 -7.53 -14.27
C VAL A 99 -5.03 -8.73 -14.90
N GLU A 100 -5.86 -8.53 -15.92
CA GLU A 100 -6.54 -9.64 -16.61
C GLU A 100 -5.54 -10.64 -17.25
N LEU A 101 -4.47 -10.14 -17.85
CA LEU A 101 -3.39 -10.99 -18.36
C LEU A 101 -2.72 -11.82 -17.26
N CYS A 102 -2.47 -11.21 -16.09
CA CYS A 102 -1.88 -11.91 -14.96
C CYS A 102 -2.85 -12.93 -14.34
N LYS A 103 -4.14 -12.60 -14.22
CA LYS A 103 -5.18 -13.52 -13.73
C LYS A 103 -5.33 -14.75 -14.62
N ALA A 104 -5.22 -14.59 -15.94
CA ALA A 104 -5.28 -15.68 -16.90
C ALA A 104 -4.15 -16.72 -16.74
N ARG A 105 -3.12 -16.44 -15.92
CA ARG A 105 -2.09 -17.42 -15.56
C ARG A 105 -2.53 -18.44 -14.53
N ASP A 106 -3.57 -18.13 -13.75
CA ASP A 106 -4.10 -18.99 -12.69
C ASP A 106 -3.01 -19.45 -11.69
N TYR A 107 -2.06 -18.56 -11.39
CA TYR A 107 -1.02 -18.84 -10.41
C TYR A 107 -1.58 -18.77 -9.00
N LYS A 108 -1.17 -19.74 -8.16
CA LYS A 108 -1.46 -19.71 -6.73
C LYS A 108 -0.75 -18.54 -6.03
N PHE A 109 0.51 -18.28 -6.40
CA PHE A 109 1.31 -17.16 -5.90
C PHE A 109 2.17 -16.55 -7.01
N PRO A 110 2.46 -15.25 -6.97
CA PRO A 110 1.91 -14.29 -6.03
C PRO A 110 0.42 -14.02 -6.32
N GLU A 111 -0.39 -13.88 -5.27
CA GLU A 111 -1.79 -13.47 -5.38
C GLU A 111 -1.89 -12.05 -5.95
N ILE A 112 -2.96 -11.78 -6.70
CA ILE A 112 -3.20 -10.47 -7.31
C ILE A 112 -4.09 -9.66 -6.37
N THR A 113 -3.57 -8.54 -5.85
CA THR A 113 -4.31 -7.62 -4.98
C THR A 113 -4.38 -6.22 -5.59
N GLY A 114 -5.50 -5.54 -5.40
CA GLY A 114 -5.69 -4.17 -5.90
C GLY A 114 -5.24 -3.12 -4.90
N TRP A 115 -4.86 -1.93 -5.36
CA TRP A 115 -4.61 -0.77 -4.49
C TRP A 115 -5.48 0.42 -4.85
N ILE A 116 -6.41 0.79 -3.97
CA ILE A 116 -7.41 1.82 -4.22
C ILE A 116 -7.41 2.94 -3.17
N ARG A 117 -8.02 4.09 -3.52
CA ARG A 117 -8.32 5.14 -2.56
C ARG A 117 -9.61 4.80 -1.79
N ALA A 118 -9.77 5.40 -0.63
CA ALA A 118 -10.98 5.29 0.19
C ALA A 118 -12.18 6.09 -0.38
N VAL A 119 -12.61 5.80 -1.62
CA VAL A 119 -13.80 6.40 -2.24
C VAL A 119 -14.68 5.33 -2.90
N PRO A 120 -16.02 5.41 -2.79
CA PRO A 120 -16.93 4.37 -3.30
C PRO A 120 -16.78 4.03 -4.78
N ALA A 121 -16.35 5.00 -5.60
CA ALA A 121 -16.12 4.77 -7.03
C ALA A 121 -14.99 3.77 -7.29
N ASP A 122 -13.90 3.83 -6.52
CA ASP A 122 -12.74 2.96 -6.73
C ASP A 122 -13.04 1.52 -6.27
N PHE A 123 -13.91 1.33 -5.26
CA PHE A 123 -14.40 0.01 -4.85
C PHE A 123 -15.11 -0.75 -5.98
N LYS A 124 -15.83 -0.04 -6.85
CA LYS A 124 -16.49 -0.66 -8.01
C LYS A 124 -15.48 -1.33 -8.94
N LEU A 125 -14.28 -0.76 -9.09
CA LEU A 125 -13.23 -1.32 -9.93
C LEU A 125 -12.74 -2.67 -9.38
N VAL A 126 -12.52 -2.76 -8.07
CA VAL A 126 -12.11 -4.01 -7.41
C VAL A 126 -13.15 -5.10 -7.61
N SER A 127 -14.43 -4.77 -7.39
CA SER A 127 -15.54 -5.71 -7.57
C SER A 127 -15.69 -6.17 -9.02
N GLN A 128 -15.61 -5.25 -9.99
CA GLN A 128 -15.69 -5.58 -11.43
C GLN A 128 -14.53 -6.46 -11.90
N MET A 129 -13.34 -6.22 -11.35
CA MET A 129 -12.15 -7.03 -11.62
C MET A 129 -12.17 -8.38 -10.88
N GLY A 130 -13.14 -8.62 -9.99
CA GLY A 130 -13.27 -9.88 -9.25
C GLY A 130 -12.05 -10.20 -8.40
N LEU A 131 -11.42 -9.20 -7.79
CA LEU A 131 -10.27 -9.42 -6.88
C LEU A 131 -10.78 -9.84 -5.49
N SER A 132 -10.13 -10.83 -4.89
CA SER A 132 -10.45 -11.33 -3.54
C SER A 132 -9.96 -10.39 -2.44
N GLU A 133 -8.94 -9.58 -2.72
CA GLU A 133 -8.33 -8.65 -1.78
C GLU A 133 -8.02 -7.31 -2.46
N THR A 134 -8.08 -6.23 -1.68
CA THR A 134 -7.55 -4.93 -2.06
C THR A 134 -7.04 -4.16 -0.85
N GLY A 135 -5.91 -3.50 -0.99
CA GLY A 135 -5.46 -2.46 -0.07
C GLY A 135 -6.20 -1.14 -0.32
N ILE A 136 -6.59 -0.48 0.77
CA ILE A 136 -7.20 0.85 0.76
C ILE A 136 -6.29 1.80 1.51
N LEU A 137 -5.92 2.91 0.87
CA LEU A 137 -5.10 3.94 1.51
C LEU A 137 -5.90 5.23 1.71
N THR A 138 -5.78 5.78 2.93
CA THR A 138 -6.11 7.16 3.24
C THR A 138 -4.99 7.77 4.07
N SER A 139 -4.64 9.03 3.79
CA SER A 139 -3.59 9.72 4.52
C SER A 139 -4.14 10.29 5.83
N ALA A 140 -3.50 9.99 6.96
CA ALA A 140 -4.00 10.32 8.30
C ALA A 140 -3.12 11.30 9.11
N SER A 141 -2.06 11.86 8.53
CA SER A 141 -1.24 12.86 9.25
C SER A 141 -1.95 14.20 9.35
N ASP A 142 -1.60 15.03 10.34
CA ASP A 142 -2.18 16.37 10.53
C ASP A 142 -2.04 17.26 9.30
N TYR A 143 -0.90 17.16 8.62
CA TYR A 143 -0.71 17.84 7.35
C TYR A 143 -1.79 17.42 6.34
N HIS A 144 -2.05 16.11 6.21
CA HIS A 144 -3.04 15.62 5.27
C HIS A 144 -4.46 15.98 5.68
N ILE A 145 -4.83 15.81 6.95
CA ILE A 145 -6.18 16.09 7.45
C ILE A 145 -6.53 17.58 7.27
N PHE A 146 -5.69 18.48 7.82
CA PHE A 146 -6.01 19.91 7.87
C PHE A 146 -5.67 20.64 6.56
N LEU A 147 -4.50 20.35 5.95
CA LEU A 147 -4.00 21.17 4.84
C LEU A 147 -4.32 20.59 3.46
N LYS A 148 -4.39 19.26 3.32
CA LYS A 148 -4.73 18.60 2.04
C LYS A 148 -6.22 18.31 1.91
N LEU A 149 -6.80 17.64 2.89
CA LEU A 149 -8.19 17.17 2.88
C LEU A 149 -9.17 18.23 3.38
N ARG A 150 -8.69 19.22 4.14
CA ARG A 150 -9.49 20.27 4.79
C ARG A 150 -10.61 19.68 5.65
N LYS A 151 -10.25 18.71 6.49
CA LYS A 151 -11.12 17.98 7.42
C LYS A 151 -10.66 18.20 8.87
N THR A 152 -11.49 17.73 9.81
CA THR A 152 -11.20 17.62 11.24
C THR A 152 -10.98 16.14 11.61
N ARG A 153 -10.55 15.88 12.86
CA ARG A 153 -10.28 14.52 13.37
C ARG A 153 -11.52 13.84 13.91
#